data_AF-A0A8X6R7I6-F1
#
_entry.id   AF-A0A8X6R7I6-F1
#
_cell.length_a   1.000
_cell.length_b   1.000
_cell.length_c   1.000
_cell.angle_alpha   90.00
_cell.angle_beta   90.00
_cell.angle_gamma   90.00
#
_symmetry.space_group_name_H-M   'P 1'
#
loop_
_entity.id
_entity.type
_entity.pdbx_description
1 polymer ?
#
loop_
_entity_poly.entity_id
_entity_poly.type
_entity_poly.pdbx_seq_one_letter_code
_entity_poly.pdbx_strand_id
1 'polypeptide(L)'
;MLNLHINGTNIDNQLKQFWELEEIPNVKDKILTSEEQFVETHFQNTYACNSEGRFVVKLPFYKSNSELGDSKPAAISRLLAMERKFKNNPDFEKQYKEFMNEYESLGHMSLVNSRSHTSKDQNFLPHHAVIKPSSTTTKLRVVFDASLSLLQNYEWYVIKFSARSRSQITKGYF
;
A
#
# COMPACT_ATOMS: atom_id res chain seq x y z
N MET A 1 16.56 -44.54 -30.08
CA MET A 1 15.17 -44.16 -29.77
C MET A 1 15.08 -43.89 -28.27
N LEU A 2 14.92 -42.64 -27.86
CA LEU A 2 14.71 -42.28 -26.45
C LEU A 2 13.22 -42.45 -26.15
N ASN A 3 12.89 -43.47 -25.36
CA ASN A 3 11.55 -43.67 -24.82
C ASN A 3 11.26 -42.56 -23.81
N LEU A 4 10.42 -41.60 -24.19
CA LEU A 4 9.77 -40.69 -23.25
C LEU A 4 8.77 -41.50 -22.43
N HIS A 5 9.18 -41.87 -21.22
CA HIS A 5 8.28 -42.45 -20.23
C HIS A 5 7.36 -41.32 -19.73
N ILE A 6 6.17 -41.21 -20.33
CA ILE A 6 5.14 -40.28 -19.88
C ILE A 6 4.50 -40.89 -18.63
N ASN A 7 4.89 -40.39 -17.46
CA ASN A 7 4.29 -40.75 -16.17
C ASN A 7 2.83 -40.25 -16.12
N GLY A 8 1.89 -41.07 -16.56
CA GLY A 8 0.45 -40.75 -16.57
C GLY A 8 -0.14 -40.36 -15.21
N THR A 9 0.50 -40.74 -14.10
CA THR A 9 0.09 -40.34 -12.74
C THR A 9 0.33 -38.86 -12.42
N ASN A 10 1.12 -38.15 -13.23
CA ASN A 10 1.46 -36.75 -13.00
C ASN A 10 0.44 -35.78 -13.64
N ILE A 11 -0.10 -36.11 -14.82
CA ILE A 11 -1.02 -35.23 -15.55
C ILE A 11 -2.37 -35.11 -14.82
N ASP A 12 -2.92 -36.21 -14.29
CA ASP A 12 -4.22 -36.20 -13.62
C ASP A 12 -4.18 -35.35 -12.34
N ASN A 13 -3.07 -35.41 -11.60
CA ASN A 13 -2.85 -34.60 -10.42
C ASN A 13 -2.66 -33.12 -10.77
N GLN A 14 -1.93 -32.81 -11.85
CA GLN A 14 -1.79 -31.43 -12.34
C GLN A 14 -3.12 -30.86 -12.83
N LEU A 15 -3.92 -31.67 -13.52
CA LEU A 15 -5.23 -31.27 -14.01
C LEU A 15 -6.19 -31.03 -12.84
N LYS A 16 -6.18 -31.91 -11.83
CA LYS A 16 -6.94 -31.74 -10.61
C LYS A 16 -6.56 -30.47 -9.86
N GLN A 17 -5.26 -30.22 -9.65
CA GLN A 17 -4.78 -28.99 -9.01
C GLN A 17 -5.14 -27.74 -9.80
N PHE A 18 -5.07 -27.81 -11.14
CA PHE A 18 -5.49 -26.73 -12.01
C PHE A 18 -6.98 -26.41 -11.83
N TRP A 19 -7.83 -27.44 -11.84
CA TRP A 19 -9.27 -27.27 -11.62
C TRP A 19 -9.58 -26.77 -10.21
N GLU A 20 -8.93 -27.29 -9.16
CA GLU A 20 -9.12 -26.81 -7.78
C GLU A 20 -8.71 -25.34 -7.59
N LEU A 21 -7.76 -24.83 -8.38
CA LEU A 21 -7.32 -23.43 -8.33
C LEU A 21 -8.19 -22.48 -9.15
N GLU A 22 -8.68 -22.92 -10.31
CA GLU A 22 -9.52 -22.11 -11.20
C GLU A 22 -11.01 -22.22 -10.86
N GLU A 23 -11.41 -23.25 -10.10
CA GLU A 23 -12.77 -23.40 -9.62
C GLU A 23 -13.10 -22.27 -8.66
N ILE A 24 -14.10 -21.47 -9.02
CA ILE A 24 -14.64 -20.45 -8.15
C ILE A 24 -15.35 -21.18 -7.00
N PRO A 25 -14.88 -21.06 -5.74
CA PRO A 25 -15.48 -21.78 -4.63
C PRO A 25 -16.97 -21.45 -4.55
N ASN A 26 -17.81 -22.46 -4.34
CA ASN A 26 -19.22 -22.22 -4.10
C ASN A 26 -19.40 -21.59 -2.71
N VAL A 27 -19.38 -20.25 -2.67
CA VAL A 27 -19.39 -19.46 -1.43
C VAL A 27 -20.73 -19.55 -0.70
N LYS A 28 -21.77 -20.11 -1.32
CA LYS A 28 -23.13 -20.19 -0.73
C LYS A 28 -23.21 -21.02 0.55
N ASP A 29 -22.30 -21.98 0.72
CA ASP A 29 -22.29 -22.88 1.87
C ASP A 29 -21.20 -22.51 2.90
N LYS A 30 -20.43 -21.44 2.65
CA LYS A 30 -19.36 -21.01 3.56
C LYS A 30 -19.94 -20.09 4.63
N ILE A 31 -19.89 -20.53 5.90
CA ILE A 31 -20.14 -19.66 7.04
C ILE A 31 -18.99 -18.67 7.13
N LEU A 32 -19.27 -17.40 6.81
CA LEU A 32 -18.29 -16.32 6.90
C LEU A 32 -18.10 -15.89 8.34
N THR A 33 -16.87 -15.56 8.70
CA THR A 33 -16.58 -14.79 9.92
C THR A 33 -17.17 -13.39 9.82
N SER A 34 -17.38 -12.72 10.96
CA SER A 34 -17.87 -11.33 10.99
C SER A 34 -16.97 -10.38 10.18
N GLU A 35 -15.66 -10.64 10.15
CA GLU A 35 -14.68 -9.85 9.38
C GLU A 35 -14.81 -10.09 7.88
N GLU A 36 -14.91 -11.35 7.45
CA GLU A 36 -15.13 -11.69 6.04
C GLU A 36 -16.45 -11.09 5.55
N GLN A 37 -17.51 -11.17 6.35
CA GLN A 37 -18.81 -10.59 6.01
C GLN A 37 -18.76 -9.05 5.90
N PHE A 38 -17.98 -8.39 6.78
CA PHE A 38 -17.74 -6.96 6.70
C PHE A 38 -17.00 -6.57 5.42
N VAL A 39 -15.92 -7.28 5.07
CA VAL A 39 -15.13 -7.02 3.87
C VAL A 39 -15.95 -7.26 2.61
N GLU A 40 -16.74 -8.33 2.55
CA GLU A 40 -17.62 -8.63 1.43
C GLU A 40 -18.68 -7.53 1.24
N THR A 41 -19.34 -7.13 2.33
CA THR A 41 -20.32 -6.04 2.31
C THR A 41 -19.67 -4.71 1.89
N HIS A 42 -18.45 -4.42 2.38
CA HIS A 42 -17.71 -3.22 1.99
C HIS A 42 -17.36 -3.23 0.51
N PHE A 43 -16.88 -4.35 -0.01
CA PHE A 43 -16.57 -4.52 -1.42
C PHE A 43 -17.81 -4.26 -2.26
N GLN A 44 -18.92 -4.96 -1.99
CA GLN A 44 -20.18 -4.81 -2.72
C GLN A 44 -20.73 -3.38 -2.73
N ASN A 45 -20.53 -2.64 -1.64
CA ASN A 45 -21.02 -1.26 -1.53
C ASN A 45 -20.08 -0.22 -2.17
N THR A 46 -18.82 -0.56 -2.41
CA THR A 46 -17.80 0.42 -2.82
C THR A 46 -17.11 0.11 -4.14
N TYR A 47 -17.30 -1.09 -4.69
CA TYR A 47 -16.81 -1.39 -6.02
C TYR A 47 -17.59 -0.58 -7.06
N ALA A 48 -16.85 0.00 -7.99
CA ALA A 48 -17.41 0.73 -9.12
C ALA A 48 -16.50 0.57 -10.34
N CYS A 49 -17.08 0.75 -11.53
CA CYS A 49 -16.31 0.91 -12.75
C CYS A 49 -16.28 2.39 -13.10
N ASN A 50 -15.09 2.97 -13.23
CA ASN A 50 -14.98 4.36 -13.65
C ASN A 50 -15.30 4.51 -15.16
N SER A 51 -15.38 5.75 -15.63
CA SER A 51 -15.63 6.07 -17.06
C SER A 51 -14.55 5.55 -18.02
N GLU A 52 -13.39 5.14 -17.51
CA GLU A 52 -12.29 4.57 -18.30
C GLU A 52 -12.33 3.03 -18.32
N GLY A 53 -13.34 2.39 -17.72
CA GLY A 53 -13.45 0.93 -17.66
C GLY A 53 -12.58 0.28 -16.57
N ARG A 54 -12.04 1.06 -15.61
CA ARG A 54 -11.23 0.53 -14.50
C ARG A 54 -12.09 0.26 -13.28
N PHE A 55 -11.88 -0.90 -12.67
CA PHE A 55 -12.47 -1.21 -11.37
C PHE A 55 -11.80 -0.40 -10.27
N VAL A 56 -12.61 0.31 -9.51
CA VAL A 56 -12.24 1.10 -8.33
C VAL A 56 -12.94 0.46 -7.14
N VAL A 57 -12.18 0.14 -6.11
CA VAL A 57 -12.68 -0.47 -4.87
C VAL A 57 -12.13 0.34 -3.72
N LYS A 58 -12.97 0.67 -2.74
CA LYS A 58 -12.51 1.34 -1.53
C LYS A 58 -11.86 0.31 -0.61
N LEU A 59 -10.75 0.69 0.01
CA LEU A 59 -10.12 -0.16 1.01
C LEU A 59 -10.93 -0.13 2.32
N PRO A 60 -11.28 -1.30 2.89
CA PRO A 60 -11.94 -1.37 4.17
C PRO A 60 -10.97 -0.97 5.29
N PHE A 61 -11.43 -0.16 6.23
CA PHE A 61 -10.73 0.10 7.48
C PHE A 61 -11.31 -0.81 8.56
N TYR A 62 -10.44 -1.51 9.29
CA TYR A 62 -10.84 -2.47 10.33
C TYR A 62 -11.49 -1.77 11.56
N LYS A 63 -11.15 -0.49 11.81
CA LYS A 63 -11.74 0.37 12.84
C LYS A 63 -11.88 1.81 12.33
N SER A 64 -12.67 2.64 13.02
CA SER A 64 -12.81 4.06 12.65
C SER A 64 -11.46 4.80 12.70
N ASN A 65 -11.22 5.70 11.75
CA ASN A 65 -9.98 6.49 11.59
C ASN A 65 -9.58 7.32 12.84
N SER A 66 -10.44 7.38 13.85
CA SER A 66 -10.27 8.13 15.10
C SER A 66 -9.21 7.56 16.04
N GLU A 67 -8.64 6.39 15.74
CA GLU A 67 -7.72 5.68 16.65
C GLU A 67 -6.24 5.71 16.23
N LEU A 68 -5.83 6.47 15.21
CA LEU A 68 -4.44 6.43 14.72
C LEU A 68 -3.39 7.06 15.67
N GLY A 69 -3.81 7.58 16.83
CA GLY A 69 -2.93 8.20 17.82
C GLY A 69 -2.38 9.56 17.39
N ASP A 70 -1.61 10.21 18.27
CA ASP A 70 -1.01 11.53 17.96
C ASP A 70 0.31 11.37 17.19
N SER A 71 0.20 11.41 15.86
CA SER A 71 1.32 11.29 14.91
C SER A 71 2.17 12.55 14.77
N LYS A 72 1.65 13.70 15.24
CA LYS A 72 2.24 15.02 14.99
C LYS A 72 3.65 15.18 15.58
N PRO A 73 3.94 14.75 16.83
CA PRO A 73 5.27 14.92 17.40
C PRO A 73 6.36 14.17 16.62
N ALA A 74 6.06 12.96 16.15
CA ALA A 74 6.99 12.15 15.37
C ALA A 74 7.27 12.78 13.99
N ALA A 75 6.23 13.27 13.32
CA ALA A 75 6.37 13.95 12.03
C ALA A 75 7.21 15.24 12.17
N ILE A 76 6.95 16.06 13.20
CA ILE A 76 7.74 17.28 13.47
C ILE A 76 9.19 16.93 13.76
N SER A 77 9.45 15.93 14.61
CA SER A 77 10.82 15.51 14.95
C SER A 77 11.61 15.11 13.71
N ARG A 78 10.99 14.36 12.79
CA ARG A 78 11.60 13.95 11.52
C ARG A 78 11.84 15.16 10.60
N LEU A 79 10.89 16.09 10.51
CA LEU A 79 11.05 17.32 9.73
C LEU A 79 12.23 18.16 10.24
N LEU A 80 12.33 18.39 11.56
CA LEU A 80 13.44 19.12 12.16
C LEU A 80 14.79 18.44 11.90
N ALA A 81 14.83 17.09 11.88
CA ALA A 81 16.04 16.35 11.52
C ALA A 81 16.43 16.56 10.05
N MET A 82 15.46 16.64 9.15
CA MET A 82 15.67 16.97 7.74
C MET A 82 16.19 18.41 7.57
N GLU A 83 15.61 19.38 8.27
CA GLU A 83 16.07 20.78 8.25
C GLU A 83 17.52 20.93 8.72
N ARG A 84 17.93 20.18 9.75
CA ARG A 84 19.34 20.15 10.16
C ARG A 84 20.25 19.62 9.06
N LYS A 85 19.81 18.65 8.26
CA LYS A 85 20.58 18.14 7.10
C LYS A 85 20.66 19.18 5.99
N PHE A 86 19.59 19.94 5.74
CA PHE A 86 19.57 21.00 4.73
C PHE A 86 20.65 22.06 4.99
N LYS A 87 20.79 22.50 6.24
CA LYS A 87 21.82 23.48 6.63
C LYS A 87 23.25 23.08 6.25
N ASN A 88 23.53 21.78 6.31
CA ASN A 88 24.86 21.23 6.02
C ASN A 88 25.03 20.77 4.57
N ASN A 89 23.94 20.70 3.79
CA ASN A 89 23.96 20.23 2.41
C ASN A 89 22.91 20.98 1.56
N PRO A 90 23.29 22.14 0.99
CA PRO A 90 22.39 22.95 0.17
C PRO A 90 21.88 22.25 -1.11
N ASP A 91 22.70 21.37 -1.70
CA ASP A 91 22.30 20.60 -2.88
C ASP A 91 21.20 19.59 -2.56
N PHE A 92 21.30 18.92 -1.40
CA PHE A 92 20.25 18.03 -0.90
C PHE A 92 18.94 18.77 -0.59
N GLU A 93 19.02 19.98 -0.02
CA GLU A 93 17.84 20.83 0.18
C GLU A 93 17.17 21.20 -1.14
N LYS A 94 17.96 21.60 -2.14
CA LYS A 94 17.46 21.95 -3.47
C LYS A 94 16.72 20.79 -4.11
N GLN A 95 17.34 19.61 -4.18
CA GLN A 95 16.73 18.41 -4.75
C GLN A 95 15.46 17.98 -3.99
N TYR A 96 15.44 18.14 -2.67
CA TYR A 96 14.25 17.87 -1.86
C TYR A 96 13.09 18.81 -2.22
N LYS A 97 13.35 20.12 -2.32
CA LYS A 97 12.32 21.10 -2.69
C LYS A 97 11.81 20.89 -4.10
N GLU A 98 12.68 20.56 -5.05
CA GLU A 98 12.30 20.20 -6.41
C GLU A 98 11.35 19.00 -6.44
N PHE A 99 11.66 17.93 -5.70
CA PHE A 99 10.77 16.77 -5.57
C PHE A 99 9.41 17.16 -4.99
N MET A 100 9.38 17.93 -3.90
CA MET A 100 8.12 18.33 -3.27
C MET A 100 7.27 19.20 -4.22
N ASN A 101 7.87 20.17 -4.91
CA ASN A 101 7.14 21.00 -5.88
C ASN A 101 6.58 20.17 -7.05
N GLU A 102 7.36 19.21 -7.57
CA GLU A 102 6.89 18.28 -8.60
C GLU A 102 5.70 17.46 -8.09
N TYR A 103 5.81 16.90 -6.88
CA TYR A 103 4.76 16.10 -6.24
C TYR A 103 3.44 16.89 -6.05
N GLU A 104 3.53 18.19 -5.70
CA GLU A 104 2.37 19.09 -5.68
C GLU A 104 1.81 19.36 -7.08
N SER A 105 2.68 19.66 -8.05
CA SER A 105 2.28 20.00 -9.43
C SER A 105 1.55 18.85 -10.14
N LEU A 106 1.90 17.60 -9.80
CA LEU A 106 1.25 16.38 -10.27
C LEU A 106 -0.10 16.11 -9.56
N GLY A 107 -0.47 16.95 -8.59
CA GLY A 107 -1.70 16.79 -7.80
C GLY A 107 -1.61 15.67 -6.75
N HIS A 108 -0.41 15.20 -6.40
CA HIS A 108 -0.23 14.16 -5.38
C HIS A 108 -0.24 14.72 -3.94
N MET A 109 -0.15 16.05 -3.79
CA MET A 109 -0.42 16.74 -2.53
C MET A 109 -1.02 18.13 -2.78
N SER A 110 -1.59 18.72 -1.74
CA SER A 110 -2.07 20.10 -1.75
C SER A 110 -1.86 20.74 -0.38
N LEU A 111 -1.82 22.07 -0.35
CA LEU A 111 -1.73 22.81 0.90
C LEU A 111 -3.00 22.61 1.75
N VAL A 112 -2.81 22.21 3.00
CA VAL A 112 -3.93 22.00 3.93
C VAL A 112 -4.53 23.34 4.37
N ASN A 113 -5.86 23.48 4.25
CA ASN A 113 -6.58 24.63 4.81
C ASN A 113 -6.73 24.46 6.33
N SER A 114 -5.98 25.26 7.10
CA SER A 114 -5.95 25.17 8.57
C SER A 114 -7.26 25.54 9.26
N ARG A 115 -8.24 26.14 8.55
CA ARG A 115 -9.51 26.58 9.13
C ARG A 115 -10.61 25.52 9.13
N SER A 116 -10.46 24.42 8.39
CA SER A 116 -11.54 23.47 8.13
C SER A 116 -11.45 22.15 8.90
N HIS A 117 -10.41 21.93 9.71
CA HIS A 117 -10.12 20.61 10.27
C HIS A 117 -9.86 20.68 11.78
N THR A 118 -10.51 19.79 12.54
CA THR A 118 -10.21 19.62 13.96
C THR A 118 -8.96 18.77 14.12
N SER A 119 -8.26 18.89 15.26
CA SER A 119 -7.04 18.10 15.51
C SER A 119 -7.26 16.58 15.52
N LYS A 120 -8.51 16.12 15.64
CA LYS A 120 -8.88 14.70 15.62
C LYS A 120 -8.99 14.11 14.22
N ASP A 121 -9.09 14.96 13.19
CA ASP A 121 -9.26 14.54 11.79
C ASP A 121 -7.94 14.56 11.01
N GLN A 122 -6.83 14.85 11.68
CA GLN A 122 -5.53 15.06 11.05
C GLN A 122 -4.55 13.97 11.45
N ASN A 123 -3.99 13.31 10.43
CA ASN A 123 -2.88 12.38 10.59
C ASN A 123 -1.66 12.97 9.88
N PHE A 124 -0.51 12.90 10.55
CA PHE A 124 0.75 13.42 10.05
C PHE A 124 1.65 12.24 9.72
N LEU A 125 2.07 12.15 8.45
CA LEU A 125 3.05 11.15 8.03
C LEU A 125 4.45 11.75 8.16
N PRO A 126 5.32 11.20 9.03
CA PRO A 126 6.74 11.53 8.95
C PRO A 126 7.26 11.18 7.57
N HIS A 127 8.20 11.97 7.07
CA HIS A 127 8.84 11.70 5.79
C HIS A 127 10.32 12.02 5.86
N HIS A 128 11.09 11.39 4.97
CA HIS A 128 12.51 11.67 4.84
C HIS A 128 12.97 11.41 3.42
N ALA A 129 14.04 12.07 2.99
CA ALA A 129 14.60 11.85 1.68
C ALA A 129 15.72 10.81 1.69
N VAL A 130 15.72 9.96 0.66
CA VAL A 130 16.72 8.95 0.38
C VAL A 130 17.38 9.29 -0.94
N ILE A 131 18.71 9.29 -0.95
CA ILE A 131 19.50 9.45 -2.18
C ILE A 131 19.75 8.06 -2.76
N LYS A 132 19.40 7.89 -4.03
CA LYS A 132 19.76 6.72 -4.82
C LYS A 132 20.61 7.20 -6.00
N PRO A 133 21.95 7.26 -5.85
CA PRO A 133 22.84 7.81 -6.88
C PRO A 133 22.75 7.09 -8.23
N SER A 134 22.38 5.81 -8.21
CA SER A 134 22.18 4.95 -9.38
C SER A 134 20.80 5.09 -10.04
N SER A 135 19.93 5.96 -9.53
CA SER A 135 18.60 6.19 -10.11
C SER A 135 18.72 6.96 -11.42
N THR A 136 18.12 6.43 -12.49
CA THR A 136 18.14 7.01 -13.84
C THR A 136 17.23 8.24 -14.00
N THR A 137 16.15 8.33 -13.22
CA THR A 137 15.19 9.44 -13.31
C THR A 137 15.50 10.54 -12.28
N THR A 138 15.37 10.22 -10.99
CA THR A 138 15.59 11.19 -9.90
C THR A 138 16.56 10.60 -8.88
N LYS A 139 17.65 11.32 -8.59
CA LYS A 139 18.67 10.90 -7.62
C LYS A 139 18.18 10.96 -6.17
N LEU A 140 17.17 11.79 -5.87
CA LEU A 140 16.53 11.90 -4.57
C LEU A 140 15.07 11.46 -4.65
N ARG A 141 14.59 10.74 -3.62
CA ARG A 141 13.18 10.40 -3.44
C ARG A 141 12.75 10.68 -2.00
N VAL A 142 11.53 11.17 -1.80
CA VAL A 142 10.95 11.31 -0.47
C VAL A 142 10.14 10.06 -0.14
N VAL A 143 10.39 9.51 1.04
CA VAL A 143 9.69 8.34 1.59
C VAL A 143 8.79 8.81 2.72
N PHE A 144 7.49 8.54 2.59
CA PHE A 144 6.48 8.78 3.63
C PHE A 144 6.33 7.53 4.48
N ASP A 145 6.53 7.68 5.79
CA ASP A 145 6.53 6.59 6.76
C ASP A 145 5.10 6.35 7.27
N ALA A 146 4.34 5.56 6.53
CA ALA A 146 3.00 5.13 6.90
C ALA A 146 2.99 3.95 7.88
N SER A 147 4.17 3.41 8.21
CA SER A 147 4.33 2.29 9.14
C SER A 147 4.47 2.72 10.60
N LEU A 148 4.51 4.03 10.87
CA LEU A 148 4.66 4.56 12.22
C LEU A 148 3.43 4.19 13.08
N SER A 149 3.56 3.10 13.83
CA SER A 149 2.58 2.67 14.81
C SER A 149 2.65 3.57 16.05
N LEU A 150 1.59 4.32 16.32
CA LEU A 150 1.51 5.24 17.46
C LEU A 150 0.75 4.65 18.67
N LEU A 151 0.24 3.43 18.54
CA LEU A 151 -0.40 2.67 19.60
C LEU A 151 0.12 1.23 19.60
N GLN A 152 0.38 0.70 20.81
CA GLN A 152 0.67 -0.72 21.02
C GLN A 152 -0.55 -1.55 20.60
N ASN A 153 -0.31 -2.57 19.77
CA ASN A 153 -1.23 -3.66 19.41
C ASN A 153 -2.27 -3.38 18.30
N TYR A 154 -1.80 -3.02 17.11
CA TYR A 154 -2.56 -3.27 15.88
C TYR A 154 -1.88 -4.38 15.08
N GLU A 155 -2.48 -5.58 15.08
CA GLU A 155 -2.21 -6.58 14.04
C GLU A 155 -2.96 -6.14 12.77
N TRP A 156 -2.24 -5.90 11.68
CA TRP A 156 -2.83 -5.59 10.38
C TRP A 156 -2.79 -6.82 9.49
N TYR A 157 -3.94 -7.27 9.01
CA TYR A 157 -4.05 -8.28 7.96
C TYR A 157 -4.24 -7.58 6.60
N VAL A 158 -3.37 -7.87 5.62
CA VAL A 158 -3.45 -7.33 4.26
C VAL A 158 -3.87 -8.42 3.29
N ILE A 159 -4.99 -8.23 2.59
CA ILE A 159 -5.40 -9.04 1.44
C ILE A 159 -4.76 -8.45 0.18
N LYS A 160 -3.96 -9.23 -0.55
CA LYS A 160 -3.35 -8.84 -1.83
C LYS A 160 -4.15 -9.41 -3.01
N PHE A 161 -4.50 -8.57 -3.97
CA PHE A 161 -4.91 -9.00 -5.31
C PHE A 161 -3.72 -8.90 -6.28
N SER A 162 -3.52 -9.96 -7.07
CA SER A 162 -2.44 -10.11 -8.05
C SER A 162 -2.97 -9.89 -9.46
N ALA A 163 -2.28 -9.07 -10.26
CA ALA A 163 -2.46 -9.05 -11.71
C ALA A 163 -1.53 -10.10 -12.35
N ARG A 164 -2.09 -11.31 -12.55
CA ARG A 164 -1.64 -12.41 -13.41
C ARG A 164 -0.26 -13.07 -13.15
N SER A 165 -0.37 -14.29 -12.62
CA SER A 165 0.37 -15.52 -13.01
C SER A 165 1.91 -15.47 -13.08
N ARG A 166 2.53 -15.74 -11.92
CA ARG A 166 3.52 -16.80 -11.65
C ARG A 166 4.34 -16.41 -10.43
N SER A 167 4.30 -17.29 -9.44
CA SER A 167 4.85 -17.18 -8.10
C SER A 167 6.37 -17.06 -8.09
N GLN A 168 6.87 -15.93 -7.57
CA GLN A 168 8.11 -15.90 -6.81
C GLN A 168 7.88 -15.06 -5.54
N ILE A 169 8.12 -15.69 -4.39
CA ILE A 169 8.04 -15.09 -3.07
C ILE A 169 9.28 -14.21 -2.90
N THR A 170 9.11 -12.90 -3.03
CA THR A 170 10.14 -11.95 -2.59
C THR A 170 9.53 -10.94 -1.63
N LYS A 171 10.12 -10.87 -0.43
CA LYS A 171 9.80 -9.93 0.64
C LYS A 171 9.99 -8.48 0.15
N GLY A 172 9.03 -7.62 0.48
CA GLY A 172 9.18 -6.16 0.41
C GLY A 172 7.84 -5.48 0.68
N TYR A 173 7.62 -5.03 1.92
CA TYR A 173 7.71 -3.66 2.44
C TYR A 173 6.58 -2.73 1.98
N PHE A 174 5.84 -2.22 2.97
CA PHE A 174 5.94 -0.80 3.30
C PHE A 174 6.89 -0.70 4.50
#